data_AF-A0A0F9IM11-F1
#
_entry.id   AF-A0A0F9IM11-F1
#
_cell.length_a   1.000
_cell.length_b   1.000
_cell.length_c   1.000
_cell.angle_alpha   90.00
_cell.angle_beta   90.00
_cell.angle_gamma   90.00
#
_symmetry.space_group_name_H-M   'P 1'
#
loop_
_entity.id
_entity.type
_entity.pdbx_description
1 polymer ?
#
loop_
_entity_poly.entity_id
_entity_poly.type
_entity_poly.pdbx_seq_one_letter_code
_entity_poly.pdbx_strand_id
1 'polypeptide(L)' 'KIFTFKSLHNLIEERMNGLWEPDKEGRPTDKIKDEQKYHLSACARYLYCNFTPETVDSREPQVSVSSWA' A
#
# COMPACT_ATOMS: atom_id res chain seq x y z
N LYS A 1 -9.37 3.63 -2.25
CA LYS A 1 -9.43 4.19 -0.86
C LYS A 1 -9.32 3.02 0.13
N ILE A 2 -8.67 3.19 1.28
CA ILE A 2 -8.53 2.15 2.30
C ILE A 2 -9.33 2.56 3.54
N PHE A 3 -10.31 1.76 3.92
CA PHE A 3 -11.09 1.96 5.15
C PHE A 3 -10.55 1.05 6.25
N THR A 4 -10.57 1.51 7.50
CA THR A 4 -10.07 0.74 8.65
C THR A 4 -11.11 0.79 9.75
N PHE A 5 -11.50 -0.38 10.26
CA PHE A 5 -12.45 -0.47 11.36
C PHE A 5 -11.89 0.15 12.63
N LYS A 6 -12.71 0.89 13.36
CA LYS A 6 -12.32 1.54 14.63
C LYS A 6 -11.79 0.55 15.68
N SER A 7 -12.25 -0.70 15.64
CA SER A 7 -11.79 -1.75 16.54
C SER A 7 -10.31 -2.10 16.37
N LEU A 8 -9.70 -1.82 15.21
CA LEU A 8 -8.28 -2.04 14.91
C LEU A 8 -7.41 -0.89 15.45
N HIS A 9 -7.61 -0.50 16.70
CA HIS A 9 -6.97 0.64 17.33
C HIS A 9 -5.43 0.55 17.33
N ASN A 10 -4.84 -0.63 17.55
CA ASN A 10 -3.38 -0.81 17.48
C ASN A 10 -2.82 -0.51 16.08
N LEU A 11 -3.50 -0.95 15.01
CA LEU A 11 -3.09 -0.62 13.65
C LEU A 11 -3.22 0.88 13.37
N ILE A 12 -4.27 1.52 13.90
CA ILE A 12 -4.45 2.97 13.78
C ILE A 12 -3.31 3.70 14.51
N GLU A 13 -2.98 3.29 15.72
CA GLU A 13 -1.89 3.87 16.51
C GLU A 13 -0.53 3.70 15.82
N GLU A 14 -0.23 2.51 15.31
CA GLU A 14 0.98 2.28 14.52
C GLU A 14 1.02 3.14 13.26
N ARG A 15 -0.10 3.32 12.55
CA ARG A 15 -0.15 4.16 11.34
C ARG A 15 0.11 5.64 11.64
N MET A 16 -0.32 6.13 12.80
CA MET A 16 -0.10 7.52 13.21
C MET A 16 1.33 7.78 13.72
N ASN A 17 2.00 6.74 14.23
CA ASN A 17 3.31 6.86 14.90
C ASN A 17 4.46 6.15 14.17
N GLY A 18 4.16 5.43 13.08
CA GLY A 18 5.12 4.64 12.31
C GLY A 18 6.17 5.52 11.64
N LEU A 19 7.43 5.09 11.72
CA LEU A 19 8.56 5.79 11.10
C LEU A 19 9.17 4.92 10.00
N TRP A 20 9.31 5.52 8.82
CA TRP A 20 10.03 4.94 7.70
C TRP A 20 11.52 5.22 7.83
N GLU A 21 12.37 4.31 7.36
CA GLU A 21 13.80 4.54 7.24
C GLU A 21 14.03 5.66 6.20
N PRO A 22 14.80 6.70 6.52
CA PRO A 22 15.16 7.71 5.53
C PRO A 22 16.27 7.18 4.59
N ASP A 23 16.25 7.62 3.34
CA ASP A 23 17.36 7.47 2.40
C ASP A 23 18.50 8.46 2.72
N LYS A 24 19.53 8.49 1.86
CA LYS A 24 20.71 9.36 2.04
C LYS A 24 20.36 10.84 1.97
N GLU A 25 19.23 11.17 1.35
CA GLU A 25 18.70 12.51 1.16
C GLU A 25 17.63 12.88 2.21
N GLY A 26 17.36 11.98 3.18
CA GLY A 26 16.41 12.19 4.26
C GLY A 26 14.95 11.91 3.88
N ARG A 27 14.68 11.31 2.73
CA ARG A 27 13.33 10.98 2.25
C ARG A 27 12.92 9.60 2.77
N PRO A 28 11.64 9.39 3.12
CA PRO A 28 11.17 8.09 3.58
C PRO A 28 11.31 7.03 2.47
N THR A 29 11.83 5.86 2.85
CA THR A 29 11.88 4.65 2.02
C THR A 29 10.68 3.74 2.29
N ASP A 30 10.57 2.63 1.56
CA ASP A 30 9.55 1.61 1.79
C ASP A 30 9.84 0.71 3.01
N LYS A 31 10.97 0.93 3.71
CA LYS A 31 11.35 0.16 4.90
C LYS A 31 10.88 0.85 6.16
N ILE A 32 10.31 0.07 7.07
CA ILE A 32 9.90 0.55 8.38
C ILE A 32 11.11 0.47 9.31
N LYS A 33 11.38 1.55 10.04
CA LYS A 33 12.59 1.68 10.88
C LYS A 33 12.67 0.67 12.02
N ASP A 34 11.52 0.28 12.57
CA ASP A 34 11.40 -0.71 13.64
C ASP A 34 10.25 -1.66 13.31
N GLU A 35 10.51 -2.63 12.44
CA GLU A 35 9.49 -3.59 11.99
C GLU A 35 8.90 -4.43 13.13
N GLN A 36 9.65 -4.67 14.20
CA GLN A 36 9.14 -5.42 15.35
C GLN A 36 8.10 -4.60 16.12
N LYS A 37 8.37 -3.32 16.34
CA LYS A 37 7.43 -2.41 17.00
C LYS A 37 6.21 -2.12 16.13
N TYR A 38 6.39 -1.91 14.83
CA TYR A 38 5.34 -1.52 13.88
C TYR A 38 4.92 -2.67 12.93
N HIS A 39 4.83 -3.88 13.49
CA HIS A 39 4.60 -5.11 12.75
C HIS A 39 3.25 -5.14 12.00
N LEU A 40 2.20 -4.50 12.51
CA LEU A 40 0.90 -4.42 11.81
C LEU A 40 1.01 -3.55 10.57
N SER A 41 1.77 -2.46 10.65
CA SER A 41 2.06 -1.59 9.50
C SER A 41 2.92 -2.30 8.46
N ALA A 42 3.90 -3.10 8.90
CA ALA A 42 4.70 -3.94 8.01
C ALA A 42 3.82 -4.95 7.25
N CYS A 43 2.92 -5.64 7.95
CA CYS A 43 1.96 -6.55 7.34
C CYS A 43 1.03 -5.81 6.35
N ALA A 44 0.52 -4.64 6.74
CA ALA A 44 -0.36 -3.84 5.90
C ALA A 44 0.34 -3.40 4.60
N ARG A 45 1.63 -3.05 4.65
CA ARG A 45 2.43 -2.73 3.45
C ARG A 45 2.34 -3.84 2.41
N TYR A 46 2.60 -5.09 2.82
CA TYR A 46 2.52 -6.24 1.92
C TYR A 46 1.13 -6.47 1.34
N LEU A 47 0.08 -6.27 2.15
CA LEU A 47 -1.30 -6.38 1.68
C LEU A 47 -1.63 -5.30 0.64
N TYR A 48 -1.08 -4.09 0.80
CA TYR A 48 -1.36 -2.96 -0.09
C TYR A 48 -0.49 -2.93 -1.34
N CYS A 49 0.71 -3.50 -1.34
CA CYS A 49 1.61 -3.51 -2.50
C CYS A 49 0.97 -4.10 -3.75
N ASN A 50 0.09 -5.10 -3.59
CA ASN A 50 -0.62 -5.74 -4.71
C ASN A 50 -2.09 -5.32 -4.79
N PHE A 51 -2.51 -4.34 -3.99
CA PHE A 51 -3.89 -3.89 -3.97
C PHE A 51 -4.13 -2.90 -5.11
N THR A 52 -4.88 -3.33 -6.12
CA THR A 52 -5.44 -2.44 -7.14
C THR A 52 -6.86 -2.06 -6.72
N PRO A 53 -7.15 -0.80 -6.37
CA PRO A 53 -8.50 -0.41 -6.01
C PRO A 53 -9.43 -0.52 -7.22
N GLU A 54 -10.67 -0.95 -6.99
CA GLU A 54 -11.72 -1.07 -8.01
C GLU A 54 -12.05 0.26 -8.73
N THR A 55 -11.62 1.38 -8.17
CA THR A 55 -11.79 2.72 -8.75
C THR A 55 -10.67 3.10 -9.73
N VAL A 56 -9.66 2.25 -9.91
CA VAL A 56 -8.74 2.40 -11.04
C VAL A 56 -9.52 1.98 -12.26
N ASP A 57 -9.92 2.94 -13.09
CA ASP A 57 -10.43 2.65 -14.43
C ASP A 57 -9.35 1.82 -15.15
N SER A 58 -9.54 0.51 -15.18
CA SER A 58 -8.73 -0.36 -16.00
C SER A 58 -9.03 0.04 -17.44
N ARG A 59 -8.20 0.91 -18.01
CA ARG A 59 -8.04 1.00 -19.45
C ARG A 59 -7.42 -0.33 -19.88
N GLU A 60 -8.26 -1.36 -19.97
CA GLU A 60 -7.90 -2.55 -20.70
C GLU A 60 -7.40 -2.08 -22.07
N PRO A 61 -6.21 -2.50 -22.52
CA PRO A 61 -5.79 -2.22 -23.87
C PRO A 61 -6.85 -2.82 -24.79
N GLN A 62 -7.62 -1.98 -25.48
CA GLN A 62 -8.50 -2.43 -26.54
C GLN A 62 -7.61 -3.01 -27.63
N VAL A 63 -7.36 -4.31 -27.55
CA VAL A 63 -6.77 -5.05 -28.66
C VAL A 63 -7.83 -5.06 -29.74
N SER A 64 -7.67 -4.20 -30.75
CA SER A 64 -8.48 -4.27 -31.95
C SER A 64 -8.14 -5.58 -32.65
N VAL A 65 -8.94 -6.61 -32.41
CA VAL A 65 -8.87 -7.83 -33.22
C VAL A 65 -9.42 -7.43 -34.57
N SER A 66 -8.55 -7.12 -35.54
CA SER A 66 -8.97 -6.98 -36.92
C SER A 66 -9.53 -8.33 -37.37
N SER A 67 -10.83 -8.38 -37.65
CA SER A 67 -11.44 -9.54 -38.28
C SER A 67 -10.81 -9.71 -39.65
N TRP A 68 -9.98 -10.74 -39.81
CA TRP A 68 -9.59 -11.19 -41.13
C TRP A 68 -10.77 -12.00 -41.70
N ALA A 69 -11.33 -11.43 -42.78
CA ALA A 69 -12.28 -11.95 -43.78
C ALA A 69 -12.92 -13.32 -43.55
#